data_AF-A0A945Q4R4-F1
#
_entry.id   AF-A0A945Q4R4-F1
#
_cell.length_a   1.000
_cell.length_b   1.000
_cell.length_c   1.000
_cell.angle_alpha   90.00
_cell.angle_beta   90.00
_cell.angle_gamma   90.00
#
_symmetry.space_group_name_H-M   'P 1'
#
loop_
_entity.id
_entity.type
_entity.pdbx_description
1 polymer ?
#
loop_
_entity_poly.entity_id
_entity_poly.type
_entity_poly.pdbx_seq_one_letter_code
_entity_poly.pdbx_strand_id
1 'polypeptide(L)'
;MERDRIIEKLLETTQEGFWNIDNDGRTIDLNPAMCGILDRSRDEIMGKTIYEFVDAENEAIFHTELEKLRHGHTGPYEVALQRPDGTNIPCINNATPIFDDDGVKIGSIGLWTDISAQKKIEAAGVAQTKLIEFLQTVSTLANEALEPAKPCGAVCGRPAGSWGGRWGTCMNVLRKANFC
;
A
#
# COMPACT_ATOMS: atom_id res chain seq x y z
N MET A 1 -16.53 31.09 -25.65
CA MET A 1 -16.38 30.36 -26.93
C MET A 1 -14.97 29.82 -27.14
N GLU A 2 -13.90 30.64 -27.23
CA GLU A 2 -12.52 30.11 -27.37
C GLU A 2 -12.04 29.36 -26.11
N ARG A 3 -12.26 29.96 -24.93
CA ARG A 3 -11.86 29.40 -23.63
C ARG A 3 -12.56 28.06 -23.33
N ASP A 4 -13.85 27.95 -23.65
CA ASP A 4 -14.63 26.74 -23.39
C ASP A 4 -14.12 25.56 -24.24
N ARG A 5 -13.81 25.81 -25.53
CA ARG A 5 -13.18 24.82 -26.41
C ARG A 5 -11.81 24.35 -25.91
N ILE A 6 -11.00 25.26 -25.38
CA ILE A 6 -9.68 24.91 -24.84
C ILE A 6 -9.84 24.04 -23.60
N ILE A 7 -10.78 24.36 -22.71
CA ILE A 7 -11.06 23.58 -21.51
C ILE A 7 -11.60 22.19 -21.87
N GLU A 8 -12.54 22.10 -22.80
CA GLU A 8 -13.04 20.81 -23.32
C GLU A 8 -11.89 19.96 -23.86
N LYS A 9 -11.04 20.54 -24.72
CA LYS A 9 -9.90 19.82 -25.30
C LYS A 9 -8.90 19.36 -24.24
N LEU A 10 -8.66 20.17 -23.21
CA LEU A 10 -7.77 19.82 -22.11
C LEU A 10 -8.35 18.65 -21.31
N LEU A 11 -9.65 18.68 -20.99
CA LEU A 11 -10.32 17.61 -20.27
C LEU A 11 -10.40 16.31 -21.08
N GLU A 12 -10.53 16.38 -22.40
CA GLU A 12 -10.52 15.21 -23.29
C GLU A 12 -9.15 14.51 -23.38
N THR A 13 -8.06 15.27 -23.25
CA THR A 13 -6.70 14.78 -23.54
C THR A 13 -5.87 14.48 -22.30
N THR A 14 -6.31 14.94 -21.12
CA THR A 14 -5.64 14.63 -19.85
C THR A 14 -5.79 13.15 -19.48
N GLN A 15 -4.79 12.63 -18.77
CA GLN A 15 -4.82 11.29 -18.18
C GLN A 15 -5.44 11.30 -16.77
N GLU A 16 -5.62 12.48 -16.19
CA GLU A 16 -6.30 12.65 -14.90
C GLU A 16 -7.82 12.59 -15.11
N GLY A 17 -8.50 11.85 -14.23
CA GLY A 17 -9.95 11.82 -14.20
C GLY A 17 -10.50 13.18 -13.73
N PHE A 18 -11.43 13.73 -14.48
CA PHE A 18 -12.22 14.89 -14.05
C PHE A 18 -13.61 14.41 -13.71
N TRP A 19 -14.13 14.82 -12.56
CA TRP A 19 -15.47 14.48 -12.11
C TRP A 19 -16.12 15.67 -11.41
N ASN A 20 -17.25 16.13 -11.94
CA ASN A 20 -18.08 17.19 -11.37
C ASN A 20 -19.36 16.60 -10.75
N ILE A 21 -19.67 17.03 -9.53
CA ILE A 21 -20.82 16.58 -8.77
C ILE A 21 -21.63 17.75 -8.22
N ASP A 22 -22.93 17.55 -8.02
CA ASP A 22 -23.80 18.49 -7.30
C ASP A 22 -23.64 18.36 -5.77
N ASN A 23 -24.45 19.12 -5.02
CA ASN A 23 -24.45 19.08 -3.56
C ASN A 23 -24.97 17.77 -2.95
N ASP A 24 -25.72 16.98 -3.72
CA ASP A 24 -26.21 15.65 -3.33
C ASP A 24 -25.23 14.54 -3.76
N GLY A 25 -24.06 14.92 -4.31
CA GLY A 25 -23.04 14.00 -4.79
C GLY A 25 -23.42 13.31 -6.11
N ARG A 26 -24.42 13.80 -6.84
CA ARG A 26 -24.79 13.26 -8.15
C ARG A 26 -23.86 13.79 -9.22
N THR A 27 -23.51 12.92 -10.14
CA THR A 27 -22.63 13.25 -11.25
C THR A 27 -23.29 14.20 -12.23
N ILE A 28 -22.72 15.40 -12.34
CA ILE A 28 -23.09 16.42 -13.34
C ILE A 28 -22.29 16.22 -14.61
N ASP A 29 -20.99 15.93 -14.50
CA ASP A 29 -20.11 15.75 -15.65
C ASP A 29 -18.84 14.97 -15.30
N LEU A 30 -18.19 14.40 -16.31
CA LEU A 30 -16.92 13.70 -16.19
C LEU A 30 -16.21 13.64 -17.54
N ASN A 31 -14.89 13.49 -17.51
CA ASN A 31 -14.09 13.31 -18.73
C ASN A 31 -13.89 11.82 -19.10
N PRO A 32 -13.36 11.53 -20.31
CA PRO A 32 -13.08 10.15 -20.73
C PRO A 32 -12.09 9.40 -19.83
N ALA A 33 -11.11 10.10 -19.24
CA ALA A 33 -10.15 9.47 -18.33
C ALA A 33 -10.85 8.90 -17.08
N MET A 34 -11.82 9.63 -16.52
CA MET A 34 -12.63 9.16 -15.40
C MET A 34 -13.45 7.92 -15.73
N CYS A 35 -14.01 7.86 -16.95
CA CYS A 35 -14.69 6.67 -17.46
C CYS A 35 -13.75 5.46 -17.47
N GLY A 36 -12.49 5.66 -17.89
CA GLY A 36 -11.45 4.62 -17.87
C GLY A 36 -11.04 4.17 -16.47
N ILE A 37 -11.00 5.09 -15.49
CA ILE A 37 -10.72 4.75 -14.09
C ILE A 37 -11.84 3.84 -13.54
N LEU A 38 -13.10 4.19 -13.79
CA LEU A 38 -14.28 3.46 -13.33
C LEU A 38 -14.63 2.21 -14.14
N ASP A 39 -14.01 2.03 -15.31
CA ASP A 39 -14.33 0.99 -16.30
C ASP A 39 -15.82 0.93 -16.64
N ARG A 40 -16.39 2.12 -16.88
CA ARG A 40 -17.82 2.31 -17.18
C ARG A 40 -17.99 3.39 -18.25
N SER A 41 -19.05 3.28 -19.02
CA SER A 41 -19.42 4.32 -19.97
C SER A 41 -19.94 5.57 -19.26
N ARG A 42 -19.81 6.74 -19.90
CA ARG A 42 -20.33 8.01 -19.38
C ARG A 42 -21.82 7.89 -19.00
N ASP A 43 -22.64 7.31 -19.87
CA ASP A 43 -24.09 7.16 -19.67
C ASP A 43 -24.44 6.31 -18.44
N GLU A 44 -23.59 5.36 -18.07
CA GLU A 44 -23.77 4.57 -16.85
C GLU A 44 -23.42 5.33 -15.58
N ILE A 45 -22.69 6.45 -15.68
CA ILE A 45 -22.19 7.23 -14.54
C ILE A 45 -23.02 8.51 -14.34
N MET A 46 -23.48 9.13 -15.42
CA MET A 46 -24.25 10.38 -15.37
C MET A 46 -25.48 10.27 -14.45
N GLY A 47 -25.68 11.27 -13.58
CA GLY A 47 -26.82 11.36 -12.65
C GLY A 47 -26.78 10.41 -11.45
N LYS A 48 -25.88 9.42 -11.44
CA LYS A 48 -25.64 8.54 -10.29
C LYS A 48 -24.81 9.24 -9.24
N THR A 49 -24.96 8.79 -7.99
CA THR A 49 -24.19 9.35 -6.88
C THR A 49 -22.79 8.72 -6.82
N ILE A 50 -21.79 9.50 -6.39
CA ILE A 50 -20.41 9.01 -6.21
C ILE A 50 -20.31 7.79 -5.29
N TYR A 51 -21.24 7.66 -4.35
CA TYR A 51 -21.29 6.55 -3.40
C TYR A 51 -21.60 5.20 -4.07
N GLU A 52 -22.17 5.19 -5.28
CA GLU A 52 -22.43 3.96 -6.04
C GLU A 52 -21.16 3.34 -6.64
N PHE A 53 -20.02 4.05 -6.58
CA PHE A 53 -18.77 3.64 -7.20
C PHE A 53 -17.68 3.34 -6.18
N VAL A 54 -18.06 3.05 -4.93
CA VAL A 54 -17.16 2.72 -3.82
C VAL A 54 -17.76 1.60 -2.98
N ASP A 55 -16.90 0.94 -2.20
CA ASP A 55 -17.36 0.06 -1.12
C ASP A 55 -17.68 0.86 0.16
N ALA A 56 -18.20 0.17 1.18
CA ALA A 56 -18.62 0.81 2.44
C ALA A 56 -17.47 1.48 3.21
N GLU A 57 -16.23 1.01 3.07
CA GLU A 57 -15.07 1.63 3.71
C GLU A 57 -14.75 2.96 3.04
N ASN A 58 -14.73 2.98 1.70
CA ASN A 58 -14.41 4.15 0.91
C ASN A 58 -15.57 5.16 0.86
N GLU A 59 -16.83 4.71 1.02
CA GLU A 59 -18.00 5.56 1.22
C GLU A 59 -17.85 6.45 2.47
N ALA A 60 -17.35 5.88 3.58
CA ALA A 60 -17.12 6.64 4.81
C ALA A 60 -16.03 7.72 4.64
N ILE A 61 -15.02 7.45 3.81
CA ILE A 61 -14.00 8.44 3.44
C ILE A 61 -14.67 9.60 2.68
N PHE A 62 -15.50 9.31 1.68
CA PHE A 62 -16.21 10.36 0.95
C PHE A 62 -17.09 11.23 1.84
N HIS A 63 -17.85 10.63 2.76
CA HIS A 63 -18.66 11.40 3.71
C HIS A 63 -17.80 12.36 4.53
N THR A 64 -16.66 11.87 5.04
CA THR A 64 -15.73 12.68 5.84
C THR A 64 -15.13 13.82 5.03
N GLU A 65 -14.68 13.53 3.81
CA GLU A 65 -14.00 14.52 2.95
C GLU A 65 -14.97 15.55 2.37
N LEU A 66 -16.20 15.15 2.00
CA LEU A 66 -17.22 16.10 1.56
C LEU A 66 -17.65 17.04 2.68
N GLU A 67 -17.72 16.57 3.92
CA GLU A 67 -18.04 17.42 5.06
C GLU A 67 -16.90 18.40 5.37
N LYS A 68 -15.64 17.95 5.32
CA LYS A 68 -14.46 18.84 5.38
C LYS A 68 -14.51 19.92 4.30
N LEU A 69 -14.87 19.55 3.08
CA LEU A 69 -14.99 20.45 1.94
C LEU A 69 -16.07 21.51 2.17
N ARG A 70 -17.20 21.16 2.81
CA ARG A 70 -18.25 22.11 3.22
C ARG A 70 -17.76 23.14 4.22
N HIS A 71 -16.80 22.78 5.06
CA HIS A 71 -16.14 23.68 6.00
C HIS A 71 -14.91 24.39 5.42
N GLY A 72 -14.72 24.34 4.09
CA GLY A 72 -13.61 25.03 3.41
C GLY A 72 -12.26 24.36 3.56
N HIS A 73 -12.19 23.15 4.12
CA HIS A 73 -10.97 22.37 4.15
C HIS A 73 -10.81 21.64 2.82
N THR A 74 -9.75 21.98 2.09
CA THR A 74 -9.40 21.38 0.81
C THR A 74 -8.07 20.66 0.93
N GLY A 75 -7.91 19.57 0.20
CA GLY A 75 -6.68 18.80 0.18
C GLY A 75 -6.85 17.49 -0.56
N PRO A 76 -5.75 16.91 -1.06
CA PRO A 76 -5.78 15.59 -1.66
C PRO A 76 -6.03 14.53 -0.59
N TYR A 77 -6.82 13.52 -0.93
CA TYR A 77 -7.02 12.33 -0.11
C TYR A 77 -6.98 11.07 -0.96
N GLU A 78 -6.56 9.96 -0.35
CA GLU A 78 -6.61 8.65 -0.98
C GLU A 78 -7.98 8.00 -0.76
N VAL A 79 -8.54 7.45 -1.83
CA VAL A 79 -9.78 6.67 -1.81
C VAL A 79 -9.73 5.66 -2.95
N ALA A 80 -10.33 4.49 -2.76
CA ALA A 80 -10.42 3.49 -3.82
C ALA A 80 -11.81 3.49 -4.46
N LEU A 81 -11.83 3.50 -5.79
CA LEU A 81 -13.05 3.39 -6.59
C LEU A 81 -13.28 1.94 -7.01
N GLN A 82 -14.52 1.48 -6.89
CA GLN A 82 -14.92 0.13 -7.23
C GLN A 82 -15.43 0.03 -8.66
N ARG A 83 -14.79 -0.84 -9.44
CA ARG A 83 -15.18 -1.19 -10.81
C ARG A 83 -16.31 -2.23 -10.83
N PRO A 84 -17.02 -2.41 -11.96
CA PRO A 84 -18.04 -3.44 -12.10
C PRO A 84 -17.57 -4.87 -11.80
N ASP A 85 -16.29 -5.17 -12.02
CA ASP A 85 -15.66 -6.46 -11.72
C ASP A 85 -15.35 -6.67 -10.22
N GLY A 86 -15.65 -5.67 -9.38
CA GLY A 86 -15.37 -5.66 -7.94
C GLY A 86 -13.94 -5.24 -7.59
N THR A 87 -13.09 -4.90 -8.57
CA THR A 87 -11.74 -4.42 -8.28
C THR A 87 -11.77 -3.00 -7.74
N ASN A 88 -10.97 -2.77 -6.71
CA ASN A 88 -10.79 -1.45 -6.11
C ASN A 88 -9.54 -0.80 -6.71
N ILE A 89 -9.73 0.32 -7.42
CA ILE A 89 -8.66 1.12 -8.00
C ILE A 89 -8.29 2.22 -7.01
N PRO A 90 -7.08 2.19 -6.41
CA PRO A 90 -6.65 3.25 -5.52
C PRO A 90 -6.41 4.53 -6.30
N CYS A 91 -7.03 5.61 -5.85
CA CYS A 91 -6.91 6.93 -6.45
C CYS A 91 -6.56 7.98 -5.40
N ILE A 92 -5.93 9.06 -5.87
CA ILE A 92 -5.90 10.33 -5.14
C ILE A 92 -6.97 11.23 -5.76
N ASN A 93 -7.86 11.76 -4.92
CA ASN A 93 -8.81 12.80 -5.33
C ASN A 93 -8.41 14.15 -4.74
N ASN A 94 -8.31 15.16 -5.59
CA ASN A 94 -8.20 16.55 -5.19
C ASN A 94 -9.53 17.28 -5.48
N ALA A 95 -10.36 17.41 -4.45
CA ALA A 95 -11.68 18.01 -4.57
C ALA A 95 -11.66 19.52 -4.26
N THR A 96 -12.36 20.31 -5.08
CA THR A 96 -12.55 21.75 -4.92
C THR A 96 -14.03 22.09 -4.98
N PRO A 97 -14.59 22.86 -4.03
CA PRO A 97 -15.98 23.28 -4.07
C PRO A 97 -16.23 24.29 -5.20
N ILE A 98 -17.42 24.24 -5.79
CA ILE A 98 -17.90 25.21 -6.78
C ILE A 98 -18.98 26.06 -6.12
N PHE A 99 -18.90 27.37 -6.33
CA PHE A 99 -19.88 28.35 -5.86
C PHE A 99 -20.52 29.06 -7.06
N ASP A 100 -21.78 29.46 -6.91
CA ASP A 100 -22.44 30.38 -7.83
C ASP A 100 -22.06 31.84 -7.55
N ASP A 101 -22.65 32.77 -8.32
CA ASP A 101 -22.39 34.21 -8.22
C ASP A 101 -22.85 34.81 -6.86
N ASP A 102 -23.77 34.15 -6.16
CA ASP A 102 -24.26 34.55 -4.84
C ASP A 102 -23.42 33.95 -3.70
N GLY A 103 -22.38 33.17 -4.03
CA GLY A 103 -21.49 32.52 -3.07
C GLY A 103 -22.09 31.27 -2.43
N VAL A 104 -23.17 30.72 -3.00
CA VAL A 104 -23.78 29.47 -2.56
C VAL A 104 -23.03 28.31 -3.20
N LYS A 105 -22.64 27.31 -2.41
CA LYS A 105 -22.02 26.10 -2.95
C LYS A 105 -23.05 25.38 -3.82
N ILE A 106 -22.70 25.08 -5.07
CA ILE A 106 -23.56 24.37 -6.03
C ILE A 106 -23.05 22.95 -6.35
N GLY A 107 -21.83 22.63 -5.92
CA GLY A 107 -21.24 21.33 -6.23
C GLY A 107 -19.76 21.28 -5.89
N SER A 108 -19.06 20.33 -6.49
CA SER A 108 -17.61 20.14 -6.33
C SER A 108 -17.01 19.48 -7.56
N ILE A 109 -15.78 19.88 -7.91
CA ILE A 109 -14.97 19.22 -8.94
C ILE A 109 -13.86 18.43 -8.24
N GLY A 110 -13.69 17.18 -8.64
CA GLY A 110 -12.55 16.33 -8.27
C GLY A 110 -11.62 16.11 -9.46
N LEU A 111 -10.31 16.22 -9.20
CA LEU A 111 -9.27 15.68 -10.08
C LEU A 111 -8.73 14.38 -9.50
N TRP A 112 -8.73 13.34 -10.32
CA TRP A 112 -8.54 11.96 -9.94
C TRP A 112 -7.28 11.38 -10.59
N THR A 113 -6.37 10.89 -9.76
CA THR A 113 -5.14 10.24 -10.21
C THR A 113 -5.15 8.78 -9.80
N ASP A 114 -5.14 7.86 -10.77
CA ASP A 114 -4.94 6.44 -10.51
C ASP A 114 -3.50 6.19 -10.04
N ILE A 115 -3.35 5.71 -8.80
CA ILE A 115 -2.05 5.43 -8.19
C ILE A 115 -1.74 3.92 -8.13
N SER A 116 -2.48 3.09 -8.89
CA SER A 116 -2.27 1.64 -8.97
C SER A 116 -0.85 1.27 -9.37
N ALA A 117 -0.30 1.96 -10.38
CA ALA A 117 1.06 1.71 -10.83
C ALA A 117 2.08 2.05 -9.74
N GLN A 118 1.87 3.17 -9.04
CA GLN A 118 2.73 3.60 -7.95
C GLN A 118 2.67 2.63 -6.76
N LYS A 119 1.48 2.24 -6.32
CA LYS A 119 1.32 1.25 -5.24
C LYS A 119 1.93 -0.10 -5.58
N LYS A 120 1.91 -0.54 -6.84
CA LYS A 120 2.59 -1.77 -7.28
C LYS A 120 4.11 -1.66 -7.16
N ILE A 121 4.69 -0.52 -7.54
CA ILE A 121 6.13 -0.26 -7.42
C ILE A 121 6.52 -0.19 -5.93
N GLU A 122 5.75 0.53 -5.12
CA GLU A 122 5.98 0.64 -3.67
C GLU A 122 5.88 -0.72 -2.98
N ALA A 123 4.85 -1.52 -3.29
CA ALA A 123 4.69 -2.86 -2.72
C ALA A 123 5.84 -3.80 -3.09
N ALA A 124 6.31 -3.75 -4.34
CA ALA A 124 7.46 -4.53 -4.79
C ALA A 124 8.75 -4.14 -4.04
N GLY A 125 8.98 -2.83 -3.85
CA GLY A 125 10.10 -2.32 -3.07
C GLY A 125 10.04 -2.77 -1.60
N VAL A 126 8.87 -2.64 -0.96
CA VAL A 126 8.66 -3.06 0.44
C VAL A 126 8.90 -4.56 0.60
N ALA A 127 8.45 -5.39 -0.34
CA ALA A 127 8.68 -6.84 -0.31
C ALA A 127 10.18 -7.19 -0.39
N GLN A 128 10.95 -6.49 -1.25
CA GLN A 128 12.39 -6.68 -1.34
C GLN A 128 13.12 -6.26 -0.07
N THR A 129 12.76 -5.11 0.52
CA THR A 129 13.35 -4.64 1.78
C THR A 129 13.10 -5.63 2.91
N LYS A 130 11.85 -6.10 3.08
CA LYS A 130 11.51 -7.09 4.11
C LYS A 130 12.26 -8.41 3.93
N LEU A 131 12.47 -8.86 2.70
CA LEU A 131 13.24 -10.07 2.42
C LEU A 131 14.72 -9.89 2.80
N ILE A 132 15.32 -8.75 2.45
CA ILE A 132 16.72 -8.45 2.82
C ILE A 132 16.87 -8.39 4.35
N GLU A 133 15.98 -7.68 5.05
CA GLU A 133 15.98 -7.61 6.51
C GLU A 133 15.84 -9.00 7.16
N PHE A 134 14.93 -9.83 6.62
CA PHE A 134 14.75 -11.20 7.09
C PHE A 134 16.01 -12.04 6.90
N LEU A 135 16.62 -12.01 5.71
CA LEU A 135 17.85 -12.75 5.42
C LEU A 135 19.03 -12.28 6.28
N GLN A 136 19.17 -10.97 6.51
CA GLN A 136 20.18 -10.41 7.41
C GLN A 136 19.96 -10.89 8.86
N THR A 137 18.72 -10.88 9.34
CA THR A 137 18.38 -11.37 10.69
C THR A 137 18.75 -12.84 10.87
N VAL A 138 18.40 -13.69 9.89
CA VAL A 138 18.75 -15.12 9.90
C VAL A 138 20.28 -15.31 9.89
N SER A 139 21.01 -14.54 9.08
CA SER A 139 22.47 -14.62 9.03
C SER A 139 23.13 -14.24 10.35
N THR A 140 22.63 -13.21 11.04
CA THR A 140 23.17 -12.78 12.34
C THR A 140 22.94 -13.85 13.41
N LEU A 141 21.73 -14.40 13.48
CA LEU A 141 21.39 -15.49 14.40
C LEU A 141 22.22 -16.76 14.13
N ALA A 142 22.48 -17.07 12.85
CA ALA A 142 23.34 -18.20 12.48
C ALA A 142 24.79 -17.98 12.92
N ASN A 143 25.32 -16.75 12.81
CA ASN A 143 26.67 -16.42 13.25
C ASN A 143 26.82 -16.45 14.78
N GLU A 144 25.82 -16.00 15.54
CA GLU A 144 25.81 -16.09 17.01
C GLU A 144 25.74 -17.55 17.50
N ALA A 145 24.99 -18.41 16.80
CA ALA A 145 24.92 -19.84 17.09
C ALA A 145 26.21 -20.60 16.77
N LEU A 146 27.12 -20.02 15.97
CA LEU A 146 28.39 -20.59 15.55
C LEU A 146 29.59 -20.14 16.41
N GLU A 147 29.39 -19.40 17.50
CA GLU A 147 30.49 -19.12 18.43
C GLU A 147 31.12 -20.45 18.88
N PRO A 148 32.42 -20.68 18.60
CA PRO A 148 33.05 -21.95 18.94
C PRO A 148 33.01 -22.12 20.45
N ALA A 149 32.46 -23.26 20.91
CA ALA A 149 32.48 -23.64 22.31
C ALA A 149 33.88 -23.35 22.88
N LYS A 150 33.96 -22.41 23.85
CA LYS A 150 35.22 -22.05 24.50
C LYS A 150 35.96 -23.35 24.85
N PRO A 151 37.20 -23.57 24.38
CA PRO A 151 37.92 -24.76 24.77
C PRO A 151 38.00 -24.72 26.29
N CYS A 152 37.39 -25.71 26.94
CA CYS A 152 37.59 -25.94 28.36
C CYS A 152 39.09 -26.14 28.54
N GLY A 153 39.78 -25.09 29.00
CA GLY A 153 41.15 -25.16 29.44
C GLY A 153 41.20 -26.08 30.65
N ALA A 154 41.32 -27.38 30.40
CA ALA A 154 41.55 -28.38 31.41
C ALA A 154 42.91 -28.13 32.05
N VAL A 155 42.95 -27.27 33.06
CA VAL A 155 44.02 -27.27 34.06
C VAL A 155 43.69 -28.39 35.05
N CYS A 156 43.88 -29.65 34.62
CA CYS A 156 44.02 -30.75 35.55
C CYS A 156 45.50 -30.86 35.95
N GLY A 157 45.93 -29.96 36.83
CA GLY A 157 47.19 -30.10 37.54
C GLY A 157 47.04 -31.09 38.69
N ARG A 158 47.72 -32.25 38.60
CA ARG A 158 48.35 -32.92 39.77
C ARG A 158 49.36 -33.98 39.31
N PRO A 159 50.46 -34.17 40.06
CA PRO A 159 51.65 -34.88 39.60
C PRO A 159 51.57 -36.39 39.83
N ALA A 160 52.47 -37.08 39.13
CA ALA A 160 52.69 -38.52 39.13
C ALA A 160 52.72 -39.14 40.54
N GLY A 161 51.91 -40.20 40.72
CA GLY A 161 51.85 -41.07 41.88
C GLY A 161 51.36 -42.45 41.42
N SER A 162 51.96 -43.49 41.97
CA SER A 162 52.09 -44.83 41.39
C SER A 162 50.99 -45.83 41.78
N TRP A 163 50.95 -46.93 40.99
CA TRP A 163 50.34 -48.25 41.23
C TRP A 163 48.83 -48.47 41.00
N GLY A 164 48.55 -49.45 40.13
CA GLY A 164 47.70 -50.59 40.53
C GLY A 164 46.36 -50.77 39.82
N GLY A 165 46.34 -51.60 38.77
CA GLY A 165 45.26 -52.57 38.59
C GLY A 165 44.09 -52.22 37.67
N ARG A 166 43.85 -53.18 36.77
CA ARG A 166 42.56 -53.57 36.18
C ARG A 166 42.03 -52.74 35.00
N TRP A 167 42.15 -53.35 33.83
CA TRP A 167 41.46 -53.03 32.59
C TRP A 167 39.94 -52.92 32.82
N GLY A 168 39.37 -51.78 32.45
CA GLY A 168 37.94 -51.47 32.53
C GLY A 168 37.54 -50.61 31.34
N THR A 169 37.02 -51.29 30.33
CA THR A 169 36.25 -50.87 29.16
C THR A 169 35.70 -49.43 29.18
N CYS A 170 36.08 -48.61 28.20
CA CYS A 170 35.22 -47.52 27.72
C CYS A 170 35.30 -47.45 26.19
N MET A 171 34.44 -48.25 25.57
CA MET A 171 34.17 -48.31 24.15
C MET A 171 32.85 -47.55 23.91
N ASN A 172 32.77 -46.79 22.81
CA ASN A 172 31.59 -46.09 22.25
C ASN A 172 31.17 -44.80 23.00
N VAL A 173 31.02 -43.65 22.35
CA VAL A 173 30.32 -43.40 21.06
C VAL A 173 31.03 -42.28 20.28
N LEU A 174 31.73 -42.64 19.20
CA LEU A 174 31.99 -41.74 18.07
C LEU A 174 31.07 -42.21 16.94
N ARG A 175 29.97 -41.49 16.71
CA ARG A 175 29.19 -41.65 15.47
C ARG A 175 28.77 -40.29 14.91
N LYS A 176 29.43 -39.99 13.78
CA LYS A 176 28.98 -39.22 12.61
C LYS A 176 28.78 -37.72 12.80
N ALA A 177 29.88 -36.99 12.60
CA ALA A 177 29.86 -35.88 11.68
C ALA A 177 29.74 -36.46 10.25
N ASN A 178 28.74 -36.03 9.49
CA ASN A 178 28.82 -35.98 8.04
C ASN A 178 27.93 -34.81 7.59
N PHE A 179 28.61 -33.84 6.99
CA PHE A 179 28.07 -32.79 6.16
C PHE A 179 27.03 -33.32 5.16
N CYS A 180 25.89 -32.64 5.11
CA CYS A 180 25.14 -32.31 3.90
C CYS A 180 24.47 -30.96 4.16
#